data_AF-A0A8T4KVK6-F1
#
_entry.id   AF-A0A8T4KVK6-F1
#
_cell.length_a   1.000
_cell.length_b   1.000
_cell.length_c   1.000
_cell.angle_alpha   90.00
_cell.angle_beta   90.00
_cell.angle_gamma   90.00
#
_symmetry.space_group_name_H-M   'P 1'
#
loop_
_entity.id
_entity.type
_entity.pdbx_description
1 polymer ?
#
loop_
_entity_poly.entity_id
_entity_poly.type
_entity_poly.pdbx_seq_one_letter_code
_entity_poly.pdbx_strand_id
1 'polypeptide(L)'
;MSMAFIASVIGDSAVSGAAEAAKSLAGNYWILIAAVALIVVTVIIFLVLRQIVINSVLGFVVWGVIHFVFNIELPFFPALVSAAIGGPAGIATVLLLKFLGVG
;
A
#
# COMPACT_ATOMS: atom_id res chain seq x y z
N MET A 1 -35.77 4.73 19.06
CA MET A 1 -35.31 3.72 18.08
C MET A 1 -33.79 3.68 18.15
N SER A 2 -33.18 2.51 18.38
CA SER A 2 -31.72 2.43 18.59
C SER A 2 -30.95 2.44 17.26
N MET A 3 -29.71 2.96 17.27
CA MET A 3 -28.81 2.97 16.11
C MET A 3 -28.60 1.58 15.48
N ALA A 4 -28.72 0.50 16.27
CA ALA A 4 -28.58 -0.87 15.80
C ALA A 4 -29.70 -1.27 14.82
N PHE A 5 -30.92 -0.73 14.98
CA PHE A 5 -32.03 -0.97 14.07
C PHE A 5 -31.81 -0.28 12.72
N ILE A 6 -31.28 0.95 12.73
CA ILE A 6 -30.97 1.70 11.50
C ILE A 6 -29.83 1.02 10.73
N ALA A 7 -28.77 0.57 11.42
CA ALA A 7 -27.68 -0.18 10.80
C ALA A 7 -28.15 -1.51 10.22
N SER A 8 -29.06 -2.22 10.90
CA SER A 8 -29.67 -3.45 10.41
C SER A 8 -30.52 -3.22 9.17
N VAL A 9 -31.39 -2.19 9.16
CA VAL A 9 -32.26 -1.88 8.02
C VAL A 9 -31.46 -1.40 6.81
N ILE A 10 -30.41 -0.59 7.01
CA ILE A 10 -29.52 -0.15 5.93
C ILE A 10 -28.72 -1.35 5.38
N GLY A 11 -28.22 -2.22 6.25
CA GLY A 11 -27.52 -3.44 5.85
C GLY A 11 -28.42 -4.36 5.01
N ASP A 12 -29.66 -4.58 5.45
CA ASP A 12 -30.61 -5.46 4.77
C ASP A 12 -31.12 -4.85 3.43
N SER A 13 -31.26 -3.51 3.38
CA SER A 13 -31.60 -2.78 2.16
C SER A 13 -30.45 -2.75 1.14
N ALA A 14 -29.21 -2.66 1.60
CA ALA A 14 -28.03 -2.71 0.75
C ALA A 14 -27.78 -4.12 0.20
N VAL A 15 -28.02 -5.16 1.00
CA VAL A 15 -27.90 -6.57 0.59
C VAL A 15 -28.99 -6.94 -0.41
N SER A 16 -30.24 -6.53 -0.18
CA SER A 16 -31.33 -6.75 -1.14
C SER A 16 -31.12 -5.99 -2.45
N GLY A 17 -30.73 -4.71 -2.38
CA GLY A 17 -30.37 -3.93 -3.59
C GLY A 17 -29.21 -4.52 -4.39
N ALA A 18 -28.18 -5.04 -3.70
CA ALA A 18 -27.07 -5.74 -4.35
C ALA A 18 -27.50 -7.08 -4.97
N ALA A 19 -28.42 -7.81 -4.34
CA ALA A 19 -28.95 -9.07 -4.84
C ALA A 19 -29.86 -8.89 -6.06
N GLU A 20 -30.71 -7.85 -6.08
CA GLU A 20 -31.53 -7.47 -7.24
C GLU A 20 -30.65 -7.03 -8.43
N ALA A 21 -29.61 -6.23 -8.17
CA ALA A 21 -28.64 -5.83 -9.19
C ALA A 21 -27.87 -7.04 -9.73
N ALA A 22 -27.45 -7.96 -8.87
CA ALA A 22 -26.75 -9.19 -9.27
C ALA A 22 -27.62 -10.09 -10.17
N LYS A 23 -28.94 -10.20 -9.89
CA LYS A 23 -29.88 -10.93 -10.76
C LYS A 23 -30.08 -10.27 -12.11
N SER A 24 -30.09 -8.93 -12.17
CA SER A 24 -30.21 -8.16 -13.43
C SER A 24 -28.93 -8.20 -14.27
N LEU A 25 -27.77 -8.37 -13.64
CA LEU A 25 -26.47 -8.45 -14.31
C LEU A 25 -26.06 -9.89 -14.72
N ALA A 26 -26.77 -10.91 -14.24
CA ALA A 26 -26.49 -12.31 -14.54
C ALA A 26 -26.74 -12.62 -16.03
N GLY A 27 -25.70 -13.08 -16.74
CA GLY A 27 -25.77 -13.47 -18.16
C GLY A 27 -25.20 -12.44 -19.14
N ASN A 28 -24.73 -11.28 -18.67
CA ASN A 28 -24.09 -10.29 -19.52
C ASN A 28 -22.56 -10.47 -19.56
N TYR A 29 -22.05 -10.91 -20.71
CA TYR A 29 -20.63 -11.15 -20.97
C TYR A 29 -19.74 -9.92 -20.69
N TRP A 30 -20.24 -8.69 -20.87
CA TRP A 30 -19.47 -7.47 -20.61
C TRP A 30 -19.13 -7.27 -19.14
N ILE A 31 -20.01 -7.69 -18.23
CA ILE A 31 -19.78 -7.60 -16.79
C ILE A 31 -18.73 -8.61 -16.33
N LEU A 32 -18.69 -9.78 -16.96
CA LEU A 32 -17.63 -10.77 -16.75
C LEU A 32 -16.25 -10.20 -17.12
N ILE A 33 -16.15 -9.52 -18.27
CA ILE A 33 -14.91 -8.87 -18.71
C ILE A 33 -14.50 -7.76 -17.75
N ALA A 34 -15.45 -6.90 -17.34
CA ALA A 34 -15.18 -5.83 -16.40
C ALA A 34 -14.71 -6.37 -15.03
N ALA A 35 -15.35 -7.44 -14.53
CA ALA A 35 -14.97 -8.07 -13.26
C ALA A 35 -13.55 -8.68 -13.33
N VAL A 36 -13.23 -9.38 -14.42
CA VAL A 36 -11.88 -9.94 -14.63
C VAL A 36 -10.84 -8.82 -14.72
N ALA A 37 -11.11 -7.74 -15.45
CA ALA A 37 -10.21 -6.59 -15.53
C ALA A 37 -9.96 -5.96 -14.15
N LEU A 38 -11.00 -5.82 -13.33
CA LEU A 38 -10.90 -5.28 -11.98
C LEU A 38 -10.03 -6.18 -11.08
N ILE A 39 -10.22 -7.50 -11.15
CA ILE A 39 -9.39 -8.48 -10.43
C ILE A 39 -7.93 -8.35 -10.85
N VAL A 40 -7.64 -8.28 -12.16
CA VAL A 40 -6.28 -8.12 -12.67
C VAL A 40 -5.64 -6.84 -12.15
N VAL A 41 -6.35 -5.71 -12.19
CA VAL A 41 -5.89 -4.42 -11.65
C VAL A 41 -5.61 -4.53 -10.15
N THR A 42 -6.50 -5.14 -9.37
CA THR A 42 -6.30 -5.36 -7.94
C THR A 42 -5.06 -6.22 -7.66
N VAL A 43 -4.84 -7.29 -8.42
CA VAL A 43 -3.64 -8.13 -8.28
C VAL A 43 -2.37 -7.34 -8.59
N ILE A 44 -2.36 -6.55 -9.68
CA ILE A 44 -1.21 -5.70 -10.03
C ILE A 44 -0.90 -4.71 -8.91
N ILE A 45 -1.92 -4.02 -8.41
CA ILE A 45 -1.79 -3.08 -7.29
C ILE A 45 -1.21 -3.80 -6.07
N PHE A 46 -1.73 -4.98 -5.72
CA PHE A 46 -1.25 -5.76 -4.59
C PHE A 46 0.22 -6.20 -4.75
N LEU A 47 0.65 -6.59 -5.95
CA LEU A 47 2.04 -6.94 -6.24
C LEU A 47 2.98 -5.74 -6.09
N VAL A 48 2.56 -4.56 -6.57
CA VAL A 48 3.33 -3.31 -6.41
C VAL A 48 3.40 -2.91 -4.94
N LEU A 49 2.30 -2.96 -4.19
CA LEU A 49 2.30 -2.69 -2.75
C LEU A 49 3.23 -3.65 -2.01
N ARG A 50 3.22 -4.94 -2.35
CA ARG A 50 4.10 -5.93 -1.72
C ARG A 50 5.58 -5.61 -1.97
N GLN A 51 5.93 -5.15 -3.17
CA GLN A 51 7.29 -4.68 -3.45
C GLN A 51 7.64 -3.43 -2.64
N ILE A 52 6.72 -2.47 -2.50
CA ILE A 52 6.95 -1.26 -1.69
C ILE A 52 7.24 -1.65 -0.24
N VAL A 53 6.42 -2.54 0.35
CA VAL A 53 6.63 -3.00 1.73
C VAL A 53 7.97 -3.72 1.90
N ILE A 54 8.32 -4.63 0.98
CA ILE A 54 9.61 -5.35 1.03
C ILE A 54 10.77 -4.36 0.89
N ASN A 55 10.67 -3.37 0.00
CA ASN A 55 11.68 -2.34 -0.19
C ASN A 55 11.80 -1.44 1.05
N SER A 56 10.71 -1.02 1.68
CA SER A 56 10.79 -0.22 2.91
C SER A 56 11.45 -0.99 4.07
N VAL A 57 11.15 -2.29 4.21
CA VAL A 57 11.79 -3.15 5.22
C VAL A 57 13.29 -3.29 4.95
N LEU A 58 13.67 -3.56 3.70
CA LEU A 58 15.08 -3.61 3.30
C LEU A 58 15.78 -2.26 3.52
N GLY A 59 15.10 -1.13 3.28
CA GLY A 59 15.61 0.21 3.57
C GLY A 59 15.95 0.40 5.05
N PHE A 60 15.06 -0.05 5.93
CA PHE A 60 15.31 -0.03 7.38
C PHE A 60 16.47 -0.94 7.80
N VAL A 61 16.58 -2.13 7.20
CA VAL A 61 17.71 -3.04 7.45
C VAL A 61 19.02 -2.38 7.03
N VAL A 62 19.07 -1.78 5.83
CA VAL A 62 20.25 -1.07 5.32
C VAL A 62 20.60 0.12 6.20
N TRP A 63 19.62 0.92 6.63
CA TRP A 63 19.83 2.00 7.60
C TRP A 63 20.46 1.48 8.91
N GLY A 64 19.92 0.39 9.46
CA GLY A 64 20.47 -0.25 10.66
C GLY A 64 21.90 -0.72 10.47
N VAL A 65 22.23 -1.36 9.34
CA VAL A 65 23.60 -1.79 9.02
C VAL A 65 24.55 -0.58 8.97
N ILE A 66 24.16 0.51 8.32
CA ILE A 66 24.97 1.73 8.23
C ILE A 66 25.20 2.36 9.62
N HIS A 67 24.17 2.40 10.44
CA HIS A 67 24.25 3.00 11.77
C HIS A 67 25.08 2.15 12.74
N PHE A 68 24.81 0.84 12.83
CA PHE A 68 25.44 -0.06 13.80
C PHE A 68 26.81 -0.60 13.34
N VAL A 69 27.00 -0.90 12.05
CA VAL A 69 28.25 -1.48 11.55
C VAL A 69 29.24 -0.38 11.16
N PHE A 70 28.77 0.64 10.45
CA PHE A 70 29.64 1.70 9.92
C PHE A 70 29.75 2.94 10.82
N ASN A 71 28.97 3.02 11.92
CA ASN A 71 28.93 4.18 12.83
C ASN A 71 28.70 5.52 12.10
N ILE A 72 28.00 5.49 10.96
CA ILE A 72 27.69 6.71 10.21
C ILE A 72 26.39 7.29 10.77
N GLU A 73 26.49 8.44 11.44
CA GLU A 73 25.34 9.16 11.99
C GLU A 73 24.52 9.85 10.89
N LEU A 74 23.56 9.15 10.28
CA LEU A 74 22.64 9.79 9.34
C LEU A 74 21.57 10.58 10.09
N PRO A 75 21.15 11.76 9.57
CA PRO A 75 20.06 12.51 10.17
C PRO A 75 18.78 11.65 10.13
N PHE A 76 18.19 11.43 11.32
CA PHE A 76 17.13 10.44 11.51
C PHE A 76 15.90 10.71 10.64
N PHE A 77 15.45 11.97 10.57
CA PHE A 77 14.27 12.35 9.78
C PHE A 77 14.45 12.13 8.27
N PRO A 78 15.52 12.63 7.61
CA PRO A 78 15.79 12.34 6.21
C PRO A 78 15.95 10.84 5.91
N ALA A 79 16.64 10.11 6.77
CA ALA A 79 16.83 8.67 6.61
C ALA A 79 15.51 7.89 6.73
N LEU A 80 14.65 8.27 7.67
CA LEU A 80 13.34 7.64 7.88
C LEU A 80 12.42 7.87 6.68
N VAL A 81 12.31 9.12 6.21
CA VAL A 81 11.44 9.49 5.09
C VAL A 81 11.91 8.84 3.79
N SER A 82 13.23 8.87 3.54
CA SER A 82 13.81 8.24 2.35
C SER A 82 13.73 6.72 2.38
N ALA A 83 13.92 6.06 3.52
CA ALA A 83 13.70 4.62 3.66
C ALA A 83 12.23 4.23 3.47
N ALA A 84 11.30 5.03 4.01
CA ALA A 84 9.88 4.75 3.89
C ALA A 84 9.40 4.85 2.42
N ILE A 85 9.87 5.84 1.67
CA ILE A 85 9.43 6.10 0.28
C ILE A 85 10.24 5.29 -0.73
N GLY A 86 11.57 5.24 -0.55
CA GLY A 86 12.52 4.71 -1.53
C GLY A 86 13.26 3.44 -1.09
N GLY A 87 12.99 2.91 0.09
CA GLY A 87 13.63 1.70 0.59
C GLY A 87 15.17 1.84 0.66
N PRO A 88 15.95 0.86 0.15
CA PRO A 88 17.41 0.92 0.17
C PRO A 88 17.98 2.05 -0.67
N ALA A 89 17.32 2.37 -1.79
CA ALA A 89 17.75 3.45 -2.68
C ALA A 89 17.60 4.82 -2.01
N GLY A 90 16.55 5.01 -1.20
CA GLY A 90 16.38 6.22 -0.40
C GLY A 90 17.54 6.42 0.58
N ILE A 91 17.94 5.37 1.30
CA ILE A 91 19.09 5.43 2.22
C ILE A 91 20.41 5.68 1.50
N ALA A 92 20.63 5.05 0.34
CA ALA A 92 21.81 5.32 -0.49
C ALA A 92 21.88 6.81 -0.91
N THR A 93 20.72 7.42 -1.19
CA THR A 93 20.64 8.84 -1.55
C THR A 93 21.02 9.74 -0.36
N VAL A 94 20.56 9.44 0.86
CA VAL A 94 20.94 10.20 2.07
C VAL A 94 22.42 10.02 2.38
N LEU A 95 22.99 8.84 2.15
CA LEU A 95 24.44 8.63 2.26
C LEU A 95 25.23 9.48 1.26
N LEU A 96 24.78 9.58 0.01
CA LEU A 96 25.41 10.44 -0.99
C LEU A 96 25.30 11.92 -0.61
N LEU A 97 24.15 12.37 -0.12
CA LEU A 97 23.97 13.74 0.35
C LEU A 97 24.91 14.06 1.52
N LYS A 98 25.03 13.14 2.49
CA LYS A 98 25.98 13.26 3.59
C LYS A 98 27.43 13.28 3.09
N PHE A 99 27.77 12.46 2.10
CA PHE A 99 29.10 12.46 1.46
C PHE A 99 29.39 13.79 0.76
N LEU A 100 28.39 14.41 0.14
CA LEU A 100 28.48 15.72 -0.50
C LEU A 100 28.47 16.91 0.48
N GLY A 101 28.40 16.64 1.79
CA GLY A 101 28.35 17.68 2.82
C GLY A 101 27.01 18.41 2.93
N VAL A 102 25.96 17.89 2.28
CA VAL A 102 24.59 18.39 2.37
C VAL A 102 23.88 17.54 3.42
N GLY A 103 23.95 17.97 4.68
CA GLY A 103 23.34 17.31 5.83
C GLY A 103 22.12 18.07 6.33
#